data_AF-A0A968SP73-F1
#
_entry.id   AF-A0A968SP73-F1
#
_cell.length_a   1.000
_cell.length_b   1.000
_cell.length_c   1.000
_cell.angle_alpha   90.00
_cell.angle_beta   90.00
_cell.angle_gamma   90.00
#
_symmetry.space_group_name_H-M   'P 1'
#
loop_
_entity.id
_entity.type
_entity.pdbx_description
1 polymer ?
#
loop_
_entity_poly.entity_id
_entity_poly.type
_entity_poly.pdbx_seq_one_letter_code
_entity_poly.pdbx_strand_id
1 'polypeptide(L)'
;MSKDKREKLTIAVSAEDKATLEKIALELGQMWGDKPNISALMTAIAQGKIRLEHGEEPSPESKRGKKRLALAQIQEGLAKLADLL
;
A
#
# COMPACT_ATOMS: atom_id res chain seq x y z
N MET A 1 -19.03 25.31 -20.44
CA MET A 1 -17.79 24.50 -20.52
C MET A 1 -17.21 24.40 -19.11
N SER A 2 -17.59 23.37 -18.35
CA SER A 2 -17.00 23.16 -17.02
C SER A 2 -15.59 22.62 -17.22
N LYS A 3 -14.57 23.40 -16.85
CA LYS A 3 -13.18 22.91 -16.75
C LYS A 3 -13.17 21.78 -15.72
N ASP A 4 -12.82 20.57 -16.13
CA ASP A 4 -12.51 19.48 -15.19
C ASP A 4 -11.38 19.95 -14.27
N LYS A 5 -11.73 20.31 -13.04
CA LYS A 5 -10.76 20.80 -12.06
C LYS A 5 -9.97 19.60 -11.58
N ARG A 6 -8.74 19.44 -12.08
CA ARG A 6 -7.81 18.44 -11.53
C ARG A 6 -7.38 18.86 -10.13
N GLU A 7 -7.84 18.13 -9.14
CA GLU A 7 -7.42 18.29 -7.76
C GLU A 7 -6.18 17.44 -7.51
N LYS A 8 -5.22 17.99 -6.75
CA LYS A 8 -4.00 17.29 -6.38
C LYS A 8 -4.23 16.61 -5.04
N LEU A 9 -3.98 15.31 -4.99
CA LEU A 9 -3.97 14.53 -3.76
C LEU A 9 -2.53 14.23 -3.37
N THR A 10 -2.14 14.57 -2.14
CA THR A 10 -0.85 14.20 -1.56
C THR A 10 -1.11 13.16 -0.47
N ILE A 11 -0.45 12.01 -0.57
CA ILE A 11 -0.50 10.95 0.45
C ILE A 11 0.88 10.73 1.04
N ALA A 12 0.94 10.53 2.37
CA ALA A 12 2.15 10.10 3.06
C ALA A 12 2.06 8.59 3.27
N VAL A 13 3.07 7.86 2.79
CA VAL A 13 3.18 6.40 2.91
C VAL A 13 4.61 6.04 3.26
N SER A 14 4.83 4.86 3.84
CA SER A 14 6.18 4.38 4.12
C SER A 14 6.95 4.11 2.81
N ALA A 15 8.28 4.03 2.90
CA ALA A 15 9.10 3.68 1.74
C ALA A 15 8.77 2.27 1.20
N GLU A 16 8.45 1.33 2.09
CA GLU A 16 8.06 -0.04 1.74
C GLU A 16 6.70 -0.07 1.01
N ASP A 17 5.72 0.69 1.51
CA ASP A 17 4.40 0.80 0.88
C ASP A 17 4.52 1.47 -0.49
N LYS A 18 5.33 2.53 -0.60
CA LYS A 18 5.60 3.18 -1.87
C LYS A 18 6.19 2.19 -2.89
N ALA A 19 7.22 1.43 -2.51
CA ALA A 19 7.82 0.43 -3.39
C ALA A 19 6.80 -0.66 -3.79
N THR A 20 5.92 -1.04 -2.88
CA THR A 20 4.83 -1.98 -3.17
C THR A 20 3.85 -1.40 -4.19
N LEU A 21 3.46 -0.13 -4.04
CA LEU A 21 2.60 0.56 -5.01
C LEU A 21 3.26 0.71 -6.39
N GLU A 22 4.56 1.01 -6.44
CA GLU A 22 5.33 1.07 -7.69
C GLU A 22 5.36 -0.29 -8.38
N LYS A 23 5.54 -1.37 -7.61
CA LYS A 23 5.50 -2.73 -8.15
C LYS A 23 4.11 -3.09 -8.69
N ILE A 24 3.04 -2.80 -7.95
CA ILE A 24 1.67 -3.03 -8.41
C ILE A 24 1.39 -2.23 -9.69
N ALA A 25 1.84 -0.98 -9.74
CA ALA A 25 1.69 -0.14 -10.93
C ALA A 25 2.42 -0.76 -12.14
N LEU A 26 3.63 -1.29 -11.96
CA LEU A 26 4.35 -2.01 -13.00
C LEU A 26 3.60 -3.27 -13.46
N GLU A 27 3.17 -4.12 -12.53
CA GLU A 27 2.45 -5.38 -12.81
C GLU A 27 1.14 -5.14 -13.56
N LEU A 28 0.45 -4.03 -13.28
CA LEU A 28 -0.79 -3.64 -13.92
C LEU A 28 -0.59 -2.71 -15.13
N GLY A 29 0.65 -2.53 -15.60
CA GLY A 29 0.98 -1.70 -16.76
C GLY A 29 0.69 -0.21 -16.61
N GLN A 30 0.53 0.27 -15.37
CA GLN A 30 0.32 1.68 -15.03
C GLN A 30 1.68 2.39 -15.03
N MET A 31 2.13 2.78 -16.22
CA MET A 31 3.42 3.39 -16.44
C MET A 31 3.30 4.82 -16.97
N TRP A 32 4.36 5.59 -16.82
CA TRP A 32 4.56 6.85 -17.50
C TRP A 32 5.95 6.85 -18.13
N GLY A 33 5.99 6.71 -19.46
CA GLY A 33 7.22 6.35 -20.14
C GLY A 33 7.70 4.98 -19.64
N ASP A 34 8.92 4.93 -19.12
CA ASP A 34 9.56 3.69 -18.65
C ASP A 34 9.39 3.43 -17.14
N LYS A 35 8.75 4.36 -16.40
CA LYS A 35 8.65 4.29 -14.93
C LYS A 35 7.23 3.92 -14.48
N PRO A 36 7.09 3.08 -13.44
CA PRO A 36 5.78 2.84 -12.82
C PRO A 36 5.19 4.14 -12.27
N ASN A 37 3.89 4.32 -12.41
CA ASN A 37 3.19 5.54 -12.03
C ASN A 37 2.04 5.25 -11.05
N ILE A 38 2.28 5.56 -9.77
CA ILE A 38 1.30 5.41 -8.69
C ILE A 38 0.05 6.26 -8.92
N SER A 39 0.19 7.49 -9.44
CA SER A 39 -0.96 8.35 -9.72
C SER A 39 -1.85 7.78 -10.83
N ALA A 40 -1.26 7.16 -11.85
CA ALA A 40 -2.00 6.45 -12.90
C ALA A 40 -2.75 5.24 -12.32
N LEU A 41 -2.08 4.46 -11.47
CA LEU A 41 -2.70 3.36 -10.72
C LEU A 41 -3.90 3.84 -9.89
N MET A 42 -3.72 4.87 -9.07
CA MET A 42 -4.82 5.43 -8.25
C MET A 42 -5.97 5.96 -9.11
N THR A 43 -5.67 6.59 -10.24
CA THR A 43 -6.69 7.08 -11.17
C THR A 43 -7.47 5.92 -11.79
N ALA A 44 -6.79 4.85 -12.19
CA ALA A 44 -7.44 3.66 -12.75
C ALA A 44 -8.32 2.94 -11.71
N ILE A 45 -7.91 2.92 -10.44
CA ILE A 45 -8.73 2.43 -9.31
C ILE A 45 -9.97 3.32 -9.14
N ALA A 46 -9.80 4.64 -9.06
CA ALA A 46 -10.91 5.58 -8.91
C ALA A 46 -11.91 5.52 -10.07
N GLN A 47 -11.44 5.22 -11.28
CA GLN A 47 -12.25 5.01 -12.48
C GLN A 47 -12.91 3.62 -12.55
N GLY A 48 -12.65 2.74 -11.58
CA GLY A 48 -13.17 1.36 -11.57
C GLY A 48 -12.57 0.45 -12.64
N LYS A 49 -11.48 0.86 -13.30
CA LYS A 49 -10.76 0.06 -14.29
C LYS A 49 -9.93 -1.04 -13.63
N ILE A 50 -9.46 -0.78 -12.42
CA ILE A 50 -8.83 -1.76 -11.55
C ILE A 50 -9.78 -1.97 -10.38
N ARG A 51 -10.32 -3.19 -10.26
CA ARG A 51 -11.15 -3.56 -9.12
C ARG A 51 -10.27 -4.18 -8.05
N LEU A 52 -10.29 -3.58 -6.88
CA LEU A 52 -9.76 -4.22 -5.69
C LEU A 52 -10.84 -5.20 -5.24
N GLU A 53 -10.56 -6.50 -5.34
CA GLU A 53 -11.37 -7.49 -4.63
C GLU A 53 -11.22 -7.21 -3.13
N HIS A 54 -12.28 -7.43 -2.36
CA HIS A 54 -12.27 -7.18 -0.93
C HIS A 54 -11.12 -8.00 -0.33
N GLY A 55 -10.06 -7.30 0.07
CA GLY A 55 -8.95 -7.94 0.76
C GLY A 55 -9.48 -8.34 2.11
N GLU A 56 -9.82 -9.62 2.27
CA GLU A 56 -10.07 -10.19 3.59
C GLU A 56 -8.91 -9.78 4.49
N GLU A 57 -9.22 -9.24 5.67
CA GLU A 57 -8.21 -8.90 6.66
C GLU A 57 -7.32 -10.15 6.82
N PRO A 58 -5.98 -10.05 6.65
CA PRO A 58 -5.15 -11.23 6.53
C PRO A 58 -5.31 -12.08 7.79
N SER A 59 -6.03 -13.20 7.66
CA SER A 59 -6.31 -14.07 8.79
C SER A 59 -4.99 -14.51 9.43
N PRO A 60 -4.95 -14.73 10.75
CA PRO A 60 -3.73 -15.10 11.46
C PRO A 60 -3.04 -16.34 10.87
N GLU A 61 -3.76 -17.20 10.14
CA GLU A 61 -3.22 -18.39 9.47
C GLU A 61 -2.54 -18.12 8.12
N SER A 62 -2.81 -16.99 7.47
CA SER A 62 -2.19 -16.60 6.20
C SER A 62 -0.71 -16.27 6.37
N LYS A 63 0.11 -16.49 5.32
CA LYS A 63 1.55 -16.13 5.35
C LYS A 63 1.80 -14.68 5.77
N ARG A 64 0.96 -13.75 5.29
CA ARG A 64 1.00 -12.33 5.70
C ARG A 64 0.57 -12.12 7.16
N GLY A 65 -0.47 -12.82 7.62
CA GLY A 65 -0.95 -12.76 9.01
C GLY A 65 0.11 -13.26 10.00
N LYS A 66 0.71 -14.42 9.73
CA LYS A 66 1.81 -15.01 10.51
C LYS A 66 3.01 -14.07 10.63
N LYS A 67 3.44 -13.45 9.52
CA LYS A 67 4.54 -12.48 9.52
C LYS A 67 4.21 -11.25 10.38
N ARG A 68 2.98 -10.73 10.30
CA ARG A 68 2.53 -9.59 11.12
C ARG A 68 2.50 -9.95 12.61
N LEU A 69 1.98 -11.12 12.96
CA LEU A 69 1.90 -11.57 14.36
C LEU A 69 3.30 -11.72 14.98
N ALA A 70 4.24 -12.32 14.23
CA ALA A 70 5.62 -12.46 14.69
C ALA A 70 6.30 -11.11 14.93
N LEU A 71 6.12 -10.14 14.02
CA LEU A 71 6.68 -8.80 14.18
C LEU A 71 6.07 -8.06 15.38
N ALA A 72 4.74 -8.18 15.57
CA ALA A 72 4.07 -7.58 16.71
C ALA A 72 4.55 -8.15 18.05
N GLN A 73 4.76 -9.48 18.14
CA GLN A 73 5.32 -10.10 19.34
C GLN A 73 6.75 -9.64 19.65
N ILE A 74 7.59 -9.48 18.62
CA ILE A 74 8.95 -8.95 18.78
C ILE A 74 8.91 -7.50 19.28
N GLN A 75 8.06 -6.66 18.68
CA GLN A 75 7.89 -5.26 19.08
C GLN A 75 7.38 -5.13 20.52
N GLU A 76 6.43 -5.98 20.93
CA GLU A 76 5.93 -6.00 22.30
C GLU A 76 7.02 -6.43 23.30
N GLY A 77 7.81 -7.45 22.96
CA GLY A 77 8.94 -7.88 23.79
C GLY A 77 9.99 -6.78 23.95
N LEU A 78 10.32 -6.08 22.87
CA LEU A 78 11.22 -4.91 22.89
C LEU A 78 10.66 -3.77 23.76
N ALA A 79 9.37 -3.47 23.67
CA ALA A 79 8.74 -2.43 24.49
C ALA A 79 8.78 -2.77 25.99
N LYS A 80 8.52 -4.03 26.35
CA LYS A 80 8.61 -4.51 27.75
C LYS A 80 10.02 -4.42 28.30
N LEU A 81 11.04 -4.72 27.49
CA LEU A 81 12.44 -4.60 27.90
C LEU A 81 12.87 -3.13 28.03
N ALA A 82 12.34 -2.24 27.20
CA ALA A 82 12.60 -0.80 27.30
C ALA A 82 12.02 -0.19 28.59
N ASP A 83 10.92 -0.74 29.12
CA ASP A 83 10.30 -0.28 30.38
C ASP A 83 11.08 -0.74 31.64
N LEU A 84 11.98 -1.71 31.48
CA LEU A 84 12.81 -2.29 32.56
C LEU A 84 14.20 -1.62 32.70
N LEU A 85 14.54 -0.66 31.84
CA LEU A 85 15.82 0.07 31.79
C LEU A 85 15.63 1.54 32.16
#